data_AF-A0A8H5IKH7-F1
#
_entry.id   AF-A0A8H5IKH7-F1
#
_cell.length_a   1.000
_cell.length_b   1.000
_cell.length_c   1.000
_cell.angle_alpha   90.00
_cell.angle_beta   90.00
_cell.angle_gamma   90.00
#
_symmetry.space_group_name_H-M   'P 1'
#
loop_
_entity.id
_entity.type
_entity.pdbx_description
1 polymer ?
#
loop_
_entity_poly.entity_id
_entity_poly.type
_entity_poly.pdbx_seq_one_letter_code
_entity_poly.pdbx_strand_id
1 'polypeptide(L)'
;MDQKKLTQRVLNEANRFLPQPIHSICKAIEVWDRFSRRDLAYLSDILTSDSKKSPIPSVKVVTMIEDHIDALRDLQRRAEEQSDLCAGLARKLEMQIVMEDNEVTARQQAGSEMTRYWTGIGLVFLPLTAVTGIFILIGAAVFFQKRSMGDQLDTILSGDHIKTKALLVACLVFSGSALPNGNDKRHWVGTWASMPQEVEPANLAPAPFGGADAAAQFENTTLRQTFHMSIGADKIRIRFSNIFGKTDLPITAASIALPVGGKAGVGQIDTKTTKQLKFKGKKSVSVPAGEIVYSDPIDFKLKPLSNLALSVYTEKGQLGNKITGHPGSRTTSWMQKGNHVNAASVSQGSTKHWYFANGVDSWAPKDHFAVVLLGDSITDGRGSTDDTNDRWSDALAAHLQESGMSNVAVNNMAAGGNAILSGGLGPILLQRYKRDALEQPGAKFVVVFEGVNDIGPSATDEATQKRIKDGLIAAYIQIANDIKKAGMTTIGATITQMLGNQYHSPEREVTRVAINDWILKNGTFDHTVDFASLIGSGEKLLPQYDSGDGLHPNPAAYKLMGTKFPIKVFKK
;
A
#
# COMPACT_ATOMS: atom_id res chain seq x y z
N MET A 1 -26.25 -32.57 5.14
CA MET A 1 -25.19 -33.54 5.51
C MET A 1 -24.41 -34.02 4.28
N ASP A 2 -25.07 -34.49 3.21
CA ASP A 2 -24.39 -35.00 2.00
C ASP A 2 -23.50 -33.99 1.27
N GLN A 3 -23.95 -32.74 1.13
CA GLN A 3 -23.17 -31.70 0.45
C GLN A 3 -21.90 -31.29 1.23
N LYS A 4 -21.97 -31.26 2.57
CA LYS A 4 -20.80 -31.00 3.44
C LYS A 4 -19.81 -32.16 3.43
N LYS A 5 -20.31 -33.41 3.44
CA LYS A 5 -19.47 -34.60 3.27
C LYS A 5 -18.80 -34.62 1.90
N LEU A 6 -19.48 -34.17 0.84
CA LEU A 6 -18.89 -34.00 -0.49
C LEU A 6 -17.81 -32.91 -0.49
N THR A 7 -18.06 -31.74 0.12
CA THR A 7 -17.07 -30.66 0.28
C THR A 7 -15.85 -31.11 1.08
N GLN A 8 -16.05 -31.87 2.16
CA GLN A 8 -14.94 -32.45 2.94
C GLN A 8 -14.11 -33.41 2.10
N ARG A 9 -14.74 -34.29 1.30
CA ARG A 9 -14.02 -35.18 0.40
C ARG A 9 -13.21 -34.41 -0.62
N VAL A 10 -13.78 -33.37 -1.24
CA VAL A 10 -13.07 -32.51 -2.21
C VAL A 10 -11.88 -31.79 -1.57
N LEU A 11 -12.01 -31.28 -0.34
CA LEU A 11 -10.91 -30.62 0.39
C LEU A 11 -9.81 -31.62 0.79
N ASN A 12 -10.19 -32.82 1.24
CA ASN A 12 -9.25 -33.88 1.58
C ASN A 12 -8.49 -34.37 0.33
N GLU A 13 -9.17 -34.44 -0.81
CA GLU A 13 -8.58 -34.81 -2.08
C GLU A 13 -7.65 -33.72 -2.61
N ALA A 14 -8.03 -32.44 -2.49
CA ALA A 14 -7.15 -31.31 -2.78
C ALA A 14 -5.87 -31.32 -1.91
N ASN A 15 -6.00 -31.55 -0.60
CA ASN A 15 -4.85 -31.69 0.31
C ASN A 15 -3.96 -32.90 -0.02
N ARG A 16 -4.53 -33.96 -0.62
CA ARG A 16 -3.77 -35.11 -1.11
C ARG A 16 -3.04 -34.81 -2.42
N PHE A 17 -3.64 -34.00 -3.31
CA PHE A 17 -3.11 -33.70 -4.63
C PHE A 17 -2.07 -32.57 -4.63
N LEU A 18 -2.28 -31.48 -3.88
CA LEU A 18 -1.44 -30.27 -3.87
C LEU A 18 0.05 -30.49 -3.51
N PRO A 19 0.44 -31.43 -2.62
CA PRO A 19 1.85 -31.65 -2.28
C PRO A 19 2.72 -32.05 -3.46
N GLN A 20 2.19 -32.80 -4.44
CA GLN A 20 2.96 -33.27 -5.61
C GLN A 20 3.30 -32.15 -6.61
N PRO A 21 2.35 -31.28 -7.02
CA PRO A 21 2.64 -30.06 -7.77
C PRO A 21 3.60 -29.12 -7.04
N ILE A 22 3.41 -28.88 -5.73
CA ILE A 22 4.32 -28.03 -4.94
C ILE A 22 5.74 -28.63 -4.98
N HIS A 23 5.88 -29.92 -4.71
CA HIS A 23 7.17 -30.62 -4.79
C HIS A 23 7.80 -30.53 -6.20
N SER A 24 7.00 -30.61 -7.25
CA SER A 24 7.45 -30.49 -8.65
C SER A 24 7.93 -29.07 -8.98
N ILE A 25 7.24 -28.04 -8.47
CA ILE A 25 7.65 -26.63 -8.60
C ILE A 25 8.95 -26.39 -7.82
N CYS A 26 9.06 -26.88 -6.59
CA CYS A 26 10.29 -26.79 -5.79
C CYS A 26 11.48 -27.45 -6.49
N LYS A 27 11.29 -28.64 -7.07
CA LYS A 27 12.31 -29.31 -7.87
C LYS A 27 12.68 -28.54 -9.13
N ALA A 28 11.72 -27.92 -9.81
CA ALA A 28 12.00 -27.08 -10.97
C ALA A 28 12.86 -25.87 -10.57
N ILE A 29 12.49 -25.17 -9.49
CA ILE A 29 13.27 -24.06 -8.92
C ILE A 29 14.67 -24.54 -8.56
N GLU A 30 14.81 -25.68 -7.88
CA GLU A 30 16.10 -26.24 -7.48
C GLU A 30 16.99 -26.59 -8.68
N VAL A 31 16.42 -27.16 -9.75
CA VAL A 31 17.14 -27.44 -11.01
C VAL A 31 17.61 -26.14 -11.66
N TRP A 32 16.78 -25.10 -11.69
CA TRP A 32 17.13 -23.79 -12.25
C TRP A 32 18.12 -22.99 -11.38
N ASP A 33 18.04 -23.10 -10.06
CA ASP A 33 19.01 -22.53 -9.11
C ASP A 33 20.37 -23.21 -9.24
N ARG A 34 20.41 -24.52 -9.51
CA ARG A 34 21.64 -25.24 -9.83
C ARG A 34 22.19 -24.86 -11.20
N PHE A 35 21.33 -24.69 -12.21
CA PHE A 35 21.70 -24.25 -13.55
C PHE A 35 22.31 -22.83 -13.52
N SER A 36 21.63 -21.87 -12.88
CA SER A 36 22.15 -20.50 -12.72
C SER A 36 23.48 -20.44 -11.97
N ARG A 37 23.65 -21.18 -10.86
CA ARG A 37 24.92 -21.17 -10.10
C ARG A 37 26.09 -21.85 -10.81
N ARG A 38 25.84 -22.92 -11.56
CA ARG A 38 26.90 -23.71 -12.22
C ARG A 38 27.26 -23.14 -13.60
N ASP A 39 26.29 -22.57 -14.31
CA ASP A 39 26.48 -22.06 -15.66
C ASP A 39 26.75 -20.54 -15.72
N LEU A 40 26.40 -19.71 -14.73
CA LEU A 40 26.83 -18.29 -14.75
C LEU A 40 28.35 -18.14 -14.60
N ALA A 41 28.98 -18.98 -13.77
CA ALA A 41 30.44 -19.01 -13.63
C ALA A 41 31.12 -19.61 -14.88
N TYR A 42 30.56 -20.67 -15.46
CA TYR A 42 31.06 -21.29 -16.70
C TYR A 42 30.85 -20.40 -17.93
N LEU A 43 29.72 -19.70 -18.03
CA LEU A 43 29.46 -18.68 -19.05
C LEU A 43 30.39 -17.48 -18.84
N SER A 44 30.61 -17.02 -17.61
CA SER A 44 31.56 -15.94 -17.33
C SER A 44 33.01 -16.30 -17.68
N ASP A 45 33.45 -17.53 -17.43
CA ASP A 45 34.78 -18.02 -17.82
C ASP A 45 34.92 -18.16 -19.34
N ILE A 46 33.90 -18.68 -20.04
CA ILE A 46 33.88 -18.76 -21.51
C ILE A 46 33.83 -17.36 -22.14
N LEU A 47 33.12 -16.40 -21.53
CA LEU A 47 32.98 -15.03 -22.03
C LEU A 47 34.24 -14.18 -21.83
N THR A 48 35.21 -14.66 -21.04
CA THR A 48 36.49 -13.96 -20.81
C THR A 48 37.67 -14.61 -21.54
N SER A 49 37.54 -15.85 -22.03
CA SER A 49 38.58 -16.53 -22.82
C SER A 49 38.28 -16.57 -24.33
N ASP A 50 38.84 -15.58 -25.03
CA ASP A 50 39.18 -15.60 -26.45
C ASP A 50 38.09 -15.44 -27.54
N SER A 51 38.58 -15.05 -28.72
CA SER A 51 38.01 -14.10 -29.66
C SER A 51 37.22 -14.68 -30.84
N LYS A 52 36.29 -13.86 -31.38
CA LYS A 52 35.72 -13.86 -32.74
C LYS A 52 34.82 -15.04 -33.18
N LYS A 53 33.53 -14.70 -33.33
CA LYS A 53 32.42 -15.26 -34.17
C LYS A 53 31.33 -16.05 -33.43
N SER A 54 30.09 -15.55 -33.58
CA SER A 54 28.74 -16.10 -33.25
C SER A 54 28.12 -15.80 -31.87
N PRO A 55 26.77 -15.76 -31.78
CA PRO A 55 26.03 -14.66 -31.17
C PRO A 55 25.89 -14.79 -29.65
N ILE A 56 26.18 -13.69 -28.99
CA ILE A 56 25.98 -13.41 -27.57
C ILE A 56 24.51 -13.71 -27.19
N PRO A 57 24.20 -14.44 -26.10
CA PRO A 57 22.86 -14.42 -25.53
C PRO A 57 22.60 -12.99 -25.07
N SER A 58 21.70 -12.26 -25.74
CA SER A 58 21.39 -10.87 -25.38
C SER A 58 21.02 -10.80 -23.89
N VAL A 59 21.37 -9.72 -23.20
CA VAL A 59 20.96 -9.43 -21.81
C VAL A 59 19.48 -9.74 -21.56
N LYS A 60 18.62 -9.59 -22.58
CA LYS A 60 17.20 -9.99 -22.56
C LYS A 60 16.95 -11.46 -22.20
N VAL A 61 17.79 -12.41 -22.61
CA VAL A 61 17.61 -13.84 -22.32
C VAL A 61 17.91 -14.14 -20.86
N VAL A 62 18.94 -13.50 -20.30
CA VAL A 62 19.27 -13.61 -18.86
C VAL A 62 18.16 -13.01 -18.02
N THR A 63 17.69 -11.80 -18.36
CA THR A 63 16.57 -11.15 -17.69
C THR A 63 15.27 -11.95 -17.82
N MET A 64 14.98 -12.55 -18.99
CA MET A 64 13.83 -13.44 -19.15
C MET A 64 13.91 -14.70 -18.29
N ILE A 65 15.11 -15.23 -18.03
CA ILE A 65 15.30 -16.39 -17.16
C ILE A 65 15.08 -15.99 -15.70
N GLU A 66 15.60 -14.82 -15.27
CA GLU A 66 15.37 -14.26 -13.94
C GLU A 66 13.87 -13.98 -13.69
N ASP A 67 13.19 -13.36 -14.65
CA ASP A 67 11.74 -13.11 -14.59
C ASP A 67 10.92 -14.40 -14.47
N HIS A 68 11.32 -15.47 -15.17
CA HIS A 68 10.66 -16.77 -15.06
C HIS A 68 10.90 -17.45 -13.71
N ILE A 69 12.09 -17.29 -13.12
CA ILE A 69 12.41 -17.82 -11.78
C ILE A 69 11.56 -17.11 -10.73
N ASP A 70 11.43 -15.77 -10.83
CA ASP A 70 10.59 -15.00 -9.92
C ASP A 70 9.10 -15.34 -10.08
N ALA A 71 8.64 -15.59 -11.31
CA ALA A 71 7.29 -16.10 -11.55
C ALA A 71 7.06 -17.50 -10.95
N LEU A 72 8.05 -18.40 -11.02
CA LEU A 72 7.97 -19.73 -10.40
C LEU A 72 7.96 -19.64 -8.86
N ARG A 73 8.71 -18.71 -8.27
CA ARG A 73 8.72 -18.46 -6.82
C ARG A 73 7.40 -17.84 -6.34
N ASP A 74 6.81 -16.94 -7.11
CA ASP A 74 5.46 -16.41 -6.83
C ASP A 74 4.40 -17.51 -6.92
N LEU A 75 4.51 -18.41 -7.92
CA LEU A 75 3.61 -19.55 -8.07
C LEU A 75 3.75 -20.55 -6.92
N GLN A 76 4.97 -20.83 -6.47
CA GLN A 76 5.24 -21.67 -5.30
C GLN A 76 4.57 -21.08 -4.05
N ARG A 77 4.82 -19.80 -3.76
CA ARG A 77 4.24 -19.10 -2.60
C ARG A 77 2.73 -19.16 -2.62
N ARG A 78 2.10 -18.89 -3.76
CA ARG A 78 0.64 -18.98 -3.90
C ARG A 78 0.15 -20.41 -3.67
N ALA A 79 0.83 -21.42 -4.21
CA ALA A 79 0.43 -22.82 -4.02
C ALA A 79 0.53 -23.26 -2.55
N GLU A 80 1.54 -22.81 -1.82
CA GLU A 80 1.70 -23.04 -0.37
C GLU A 80 0.62 -22.32 0.45
N GLU A 81 0.35 -21.03 0.18
CA GLU A 81 -0.75 -20.27 0.78
C GLU A 81 -2.12 -20.94 0.57
N GLN A 82 -2.35 -21.50 -0.62
CA GLN A 82 -3.58 -22.24 -0.93
C GLN A 82 -3.66 -23.59 -0.19
N SER A 83 -2.54 -24.31 -0.05
CA SER A 83 -2.47 -25.54 0.74
C SER A 83 -2.84 -25.28 2.21
N ASP A 84 -2.32 -24.19 2.78
CA ASP A 84 -2.63 -23.79 4.16
C ASP A 84 -4.09 -23.37 4.33
N LEU A 85 -4.65 -22.68 3.34
CA LEU A 85 -6.07 -22.32 3.31
C LEU A 85 -6.96 -23.58 3.24
N CYS A 86 -6.66 -24.53 2.35
CA CYS A 86 -7.39 -25.79 2.25
C CYS A 86 -7.32 -26.61 3.54
N ALA A 87 -6.14 -26.69 4.19
CA ALA A 87 -5.97 -27.34 5.48
C ALA A 87 -6.73 -26.62 6.62
N GLY A 88 -6.75 -25.29 6.63
CA GLY A 88 -7.54 -24.49 7.57
C GLY A 88 -9.04 -24.69 7.40
N LEU A 89 -9.52 -24.71 6.16
CA LEU A 89 -10.94 -24.92 5.85
C LEU A 89 -11.40 -26.34 6.14
N ALA A 90 -10.58 -27.35 5.85
CA ALA A 90 -10.87 -28.75 6.18
C ALA A 90 -11.04 -28.95 7.69
N ARG A 91 -10.13 -28.39 8.51
CA ARG A 91 -10.23 -28.44 9.99
C ARG A 91 -11.48 -27.75 10.52
N LYS A 92 -11.84 -26.61 9.93
CA LYS A 92 -13.03 -25.84 10.33
C LYS A 92 -14.33 -26.57 9.96
N LEU A 93 -14.37 -27.22 8.80
CA LEU A 93 -15.52 -28.00 8.35
C LEU A 93 -15.67 -29.30 9.18
N GLU A 94 -14.56 -29.92 9.56
CA GLU A 94 -14.53 -31.08 10.47
C GLU A 94 -15.08 -30.72 11.86
N MET A 95 -14.65 -29.60 12.45
CA MET A 95 -15.23 -29.10 13.70
C MET A 95 -16.74 -28.81 13.58
N GLN A 96 -17.20 -28.28 12.45
CA GLN A 96 -18.63 -28.02 12.23
C GLN A 96 -19.46 -29.28 12.03
N ILE A 97 -18.92 -30.31 11.35
CA ILE A 97 -19.59 -31.61 11.22
C ILE A 97 -19.71 -32.29 12.59
N VAL A 98 -18.63 -32.25 13.40
CA VAL A 98 -18.62 -32.81 14.76
C VAL A 98 -19.58 -32.07 15.71
N MET A 99 -19.74 -30.75 15.56
CA MET A 99 -20.70 -29.98 16.37
C MET A 99 -22.15 -30.18 15.92
N GLU A 100 -22.44 -30.37 14.62
CA GLU A 100 -23.80 -30.65 14.12
C GLU A 100 -24.31 -32.04 14.50
N ASP A 101 -23.42 -33.02 14.73
CA ASP A 101 -23.80 -34.34 15.25
C ASP A 101 -24.21 -34.29 16.75
N ASN A 102 -23.96 -33.17 17.45
CA ASN A 102 -24.30 -33.00 18.87
C ASN A 102 -25.44 -32.00 19.17
N GLU A 103 -25.91 -31.18 18.23
CA GLU A 103 -27.11 -30.33 18.45
C GLU A 103 -27.89 -30.07 17.15
N VAL A 104 -29.20 -30.32 17.19
CA VAL A 104 -30.16 -30.06 16.10
C VAL A 104 -30.54 -28.58 16.11
N THR A 105 -30.03 -27.79 15.16
CA THR A 105 -30.80 -26.83 14.31
C THR A 105 -29.88 -25.84 13.59
N ALA A 106 -30.03 -25.72 12.26
CA ALA A 106 -30.12 -24.43 11.53
C ALA A 106 -30.06 -24.66 10.01
N ARG A 107 -31.23 -24.73 9.35
CA ARG A 107 -31.36 -24.95 7.90
C ARG A 107 -31.27 -23.69 7.02
N GLN A 108 -30.71 -22.57 7.52
CA GLN A 108 -30.66 -21.31 6.75
C GLN A 108 -29.28 -20.64 6.63
N GLN A 109 -28.21 -21.19 7.23
CA GLN A 109 -26.84 -20.69 7.06
C GLN A 109 -26.02 -21.43 5.98
N ALA A 110 -26.53 -22.54 5.44
CA ALA A 110 -25.78 -23.39 4.52
C ALA A 110 -25.67 -22.82 3.09
N GLY A 111 -26.50 -21.86 2.70
CA GLY A 111 -26.54 -21.34 1.33
C GLY A 111 -25.39 -20.39 0.98
N SER A 112 -25.08 -19.42 1.84
CA SER A 112 -24.13 -18.34 1.53
C SER A 112 -22.65 -18.71 1.72
N GLU A 113 -22.34 -19.51 2.73
CA GLU A 113 -20.97 -20.02 2.95
C GLU A 113 -20.58 -21.03 1.86
N MET A 114 -21.52 -21.87 1.40
CA MET A 114 -21.31 -22.80 0.28
C MET A 114 -20.98 -22.09 -1.03
N THR A 115 -21.64 -20.99 -1.35
CA THR A 115 -21.30 -20.19 -2.53
C THR A 115 -19.87 -19.65 -2.46
N ARG A 116 -19.40 -19.24 -1.27
CA ARG A 116 -18.00 -18.85 -1.02
C ARG A 116 -17.02 -20.00 -1.25
N TYR A 117 -17.35 -21.21 -0.80
CA TYR A 117 -16.52 -22.40 -1.01
C TYR A 117 -16.44 -22.81 -2.49
N TRP A 118 -17.55 -22.77 -3.23
CA TRP A 118 -17.58 -23.04 -4.67
C TRP A 118 -16.86 -21.96 -5.50
N THR A 119 -16.92 -20.70 -5.08
CA THR A 119 -16.17 -19.61 -5.72
C THR A 119 -14.66 -19.80 -5.51
N GLY A 120 -14.24 -20.26 -4.32
CA GLY A 120 -12.86 -20.65 -4.05
C GLY A 120 -12.41 -21.84 -4.90
N ILE A 121 -13.21 -22.91 -4.98
CA ILE A 121 -12.90 -24.11 -5.80
C ILE A 121 -12.87 -23.78 -7.31
N GLY A 122 -13.73 -22.88 -7.80
CA GLY A 122 -13.74 -22.43 -9.18
C GLY A 122 -12.49 -21.61 -9.58
N LEU A 123 -11.95 -20.83 -8.63
CA LEU A 123 -10.66 -20.15 -8.76
C LEU A 123 -9.45 -21.12 -8.73
N VAL A 124 -9.61 -22.30 -8.12
CA VAL A 124 -8.55 -23.31 -7.87
C VAL A 124 -8.26 -24.20 -9.09
N PHE A 125 -9.23 -24.53 -9.93
CA PHE A 125 -9.04 -25.54 -11.00
C PHE A 125 -8.65 -24.97 -12.39
N LEU A 126 -9.00 -23.72 -12.66
CA LEU A 126 -8.78 -23.07 -13.98
C LEU A 126 -7.32 -22.65 -14.25
N PRO A 127 -6.54 -22.15 -13.28
CA PRO A 127 -5.15 -21.75 -13.54
C PRO A 127 -4.18 -22.94 -13.56
N LEU A 128 -4.40 -23.95 -12.72
CA LEU A 128 -3.44 -25.07 -12.55
C LEU A 128 -3.37 -26.00 -13.77
N THR A 129 -4.53 -26.24 -14.41
CA THR A 129 -4.64 -27.09 -15.60
C THR A 129 -4.06 -26.41 -16.86
N ALA A 130 -4.22 -25.09 -16.98
CA ALA A 130 -3.63 -24.30 -18.06
C ALA A 130 -2.09 -24.28 -18.00
N VAL A 131 -1.53 -24.17 -16.79
CA VAL A 131 -0.06 -24.15 -16.58
C VAL A 131 0.56 -25.52 -16.84
N THR A 132 -0.10 -26.61 -16.46
CA THR A 132 0.39 -27.97 -16.73
C THR A 132 0.43 -28.28 -18.24
N GLY A 133 -0.55 -27.76 -19.01
CA GLY A 133 -0.56 -27.86 -20.48
C GLY A 133 0.59 -27.10 -21.15
N ILE A 134 0.96 -25.93 -20.62
CA ILE A 134 2.10 -25.15 -21.11
C ILE A 134 3.43 -25.86 -20.82
N PHE A 135 3.58 -26.51 -19.67
CA PHE A 135 4.79 -27.27 -19.33
C PHE A 135 4.95 -28.58 -20.10
N ILE A 136 3.85 -29.25 -20.49
CA ILE A 136 3.92 -30.40 -21.41
C ILE A 136 4.37 -29.94 -22.80
N LEU A 137 3.91 -28.78 -23.27
CA LEU A 137 4.30 -28.20 -24.57
C LEU A 137 5.76 -27.72 -24.59
N ILE A 138 6.24 -27.09 -23.52
CA ILE A 138 7.64 -26.63 -23.41
C ILE A 138 8.59 -27.81 -23.15
N GLY A 139 8.17 -28.78 -22.33
CA GLY A 139 8.92 -30.03 -22.12
C GLY A 139 9.04 -30.84 -23.41
N ALA A 140 7.99 -30.90 -24.22
CA ALA A 140 8.05 -31.49 -25.56
C ALA A 140 8.98 -30.70 -26.49
N ALA A 141 8.88 -29.37 -26.53
CA ALA A 141 9.75 -28.54 -27.39
C ALA A 141 11.25 -28.68 -27.06
N VAL A 142 11.60 -28.78 -25.77
CA VAL A 142 12.99 -28.96 -25.31
C VAL A 142 13.48 -30.40 -25.54
N PHE A 143 12.60 -31.41 -25.41
CA PHE A 143 12.94 -32.81 -25.68
C PHE A 143 13.07 -33.11 -27.19
N PHE A 144 12.30 -32.42 -28.04
CA PHE A 144 12.31 -32.59 -29.50
C PHE A 144 13.40 -31.78 -30.23
N GLN A 145 14.13 -30.89 -29.54
CA GLN A 145 15.27 -30.19 -30.14
C GLN A 145 16.53 -31.08 -30.28
N LYS A 146 16.45 -32.37 -29.90
CA LYS A 146 17.55 -33.34 -29.98
C LYS A 146 17.37 -34.46 -31.02
N ARG A 147 16.30 -34.46 -31.83
CA ARG A 147 16.14 -35.42 -32.94
C ARG A 147 15.63 -34.73 -34.20
N SER A 148 16.38 -34.92 -35.28
CA SER A 148 16.11 -34.52 -36.67
C SER A 148 14.62 -34.43 -37.03
N MET A 149 14.19 -33.24 -37.46
CA MET A 149 12.86 -32.94 -38.01
C MET A 149 12.78 -33.44 -39.47
N GLY A 150 11.74 -34.19 -39.79
CA GLY A 150 11.43 -34.64 -41.15
C GLY A 150 9.95 -34.90 -41.35
N ASP A 151 9.37 -35.93 -40.71
CA ASP A 151 8.11 -36.51 -41.21
C ASP A 151 6.98 -36.71 -40.18
N GLN A 152 6.85 -35.88 -39.14
CA GLN A 152 5.80 -36.10 -38.11
C GLN A 152 4.88 -34.91 -37.79
N LEU A 153 4.91 -33.83 -38.57
CA LEU A 153 3.96 -32.72 -38.36
C LEU A 153 2.58 -32.94 -39.01
N ASP A 154 2.45 -33.79 -40.03
CA ASP A 154 1.18 -33.95 -40.75
C ASP A 154 0.17 -34.89 -40.07
N THR A 155 0.58 -35.70 -39.10
CA THR A 155 -0.32 -36.66 -38.43
C THR A 155 -1.09 -36.06 -37.25
N ILE A 156 -0.67 -34.90 -36.72
CA ILE A 156 -1.29 -34.30 -35.52
C ILE A 156 -2.47 -33.37 -35.89
N LEU A 157 -2.55 -32.91 -37.14
CA LEU A 157 -3.60 -31.97 -37.57
C LEU A 157 -4.83 -32.63 -38.23
N SER A 158 -4.89 -33.96 -38.36
CA SER A 158 -5.95 -34.64 -39.12
C SER A 158 -6.78 -35.67 -38.34
N GLY A 159 -6.86 -35.60 -37.01
CA GLY A 159 -7.56 -36.61 -36.19
C GLY A 159 -8.73 -36.08 -35.37
N ASP A 160 -9.96 -36.32 -35.85
CA ASP A 160 -11.22 -36.09 -35.16
C ASP A 160 -11.29 -36.71 -33.75
N HIS A 161 -11.55 -35.88 -32.73
CA HIS A 161 -12.33 -36.32 -31.57
C HIS A 161 -13.29 -35.23 -31.08
N ILE A 162 -14.45 -35.27 -31.73
CA ILE A 162 -15.76 -34.77 -31.27
C ILE A 162 -16.03 -35.29 -29.84
N LYS A 163 -16.04 -34.41 -28.83
CA LYS A 163 -16.91 -34.48 -27.61
C LYS A 163 -16.77 -33.30 -26.63
N THR A 164 -16.44 -32.10 -27.10
CA THR A 164 -16.27 -30.92 -26.21
C THR A 164 -17.07 -29.69 -26.67
N LYS A 165 -18.28 -29.88 -27.20
CA LYS A 165 -19.17 -28.77 -27.59
C LYS A 165 -20.52 -28.72 -26.87
N ALA A 166 -20.83 -29.65 -25.98
CA ALA A 166 -22.10 -29.63 -25.24
C ALA A 166 -22.06 -28.90 -23.87
N LEU A 167 -20.87 -28.51 -23.38
CA LEU A 167 -20.74 -27.88 -22.05
C LEU A 167 -20.51 -26.37 -22.08
N LEU A 168 -20.39 -25.75 -23.27
CA LEU A 168 -20.20 -24.29 -23.38
C LEU A 168 -21.52 -23.51 -23.49
N VAL A 169 -22.65 -24.18 -23.73
CA VAL A 169 -23.94 -23.49 -23.99
C VAL A 169 -24.86 -23.47 -22.75
N ALA A 170 -24.61 -24.30 -21.73
CA ALA A 170 -25.44 -24.33 -20.52
C ALA A 170 -25.05 -23.30 -19.44
N CYS A 171 -23.90 -22.63 -19.55
CA CYS A 171 -23.47 -21.57 -18.60
C CYS A 171 -23.84 -20.15 -19.06
N LEU A 172 -24.37 -19.98 -20.28
CA LEU A 172 -24.71 -18.66 -20.85
C LEU A 172 -26.17 -18.22 -20.62
N VAL A 173 -26.99 -19.02 -19.92
CA VAL A 173 -28.45 -18.76 -19.82
C VAL A 173 -28.96 -18.48 -18.39
N PHE A 174 -28.11 -18.46 -17.35
CA PHE A 174 -28.54 -18.06 -15.99
C PHE A 174 -27.78 -16.89 -15.36
N SER A 175 -27.13 -16.06 -16.18
CA SER A 175 -26.63 -14.73 -15.79
C SER A 175 -27.63 -13.61 -16.13
N GLY A 176 -28.92 -13.95 -16.21
CA GLY A 176 -30.01 -13.02 -16.47
C GLY A 176 -30.69 -12.59 -15.18
N SER A 177 -29.99 -11.86 -14.31
CA SER A 177 -30.62 -11.08 -13.24
C SER A 177 -29.74 -9.90 -12.84
N ALA A 178 -30.26 -8.71 -13.17
CA ALA A 178 -29.76 -7.36 -12.91
C ALA A 178 -28.47 -6.95 -13.65
N LEU A 179 -28.66 -6.47 -14.89
CA LEU A 179 -27.85 -5.36 -15.40
C LEU A 179 -27.76 -4.30 -14.29
N PRO A 180 -26.56 -3.80 -13.91
CA PRO A 180 -26.47 -2.71 -12.97
C PRO A 180 -27.26 -1.52 -13.52
N ASN A 181 -28.27 -1.07 -12.78
CA ASN A 181 -28.91 0.21 -13.04
C ASN A 181 -27.79 1.27 -13.17
N GLY A 182 -27.70 1.89 -14.34
CA GLY A 182 -26.65 2.85 -14.70
C GLY A 182 -26.75 4.18 -13.95
N ASN A 183 -26.78 4.18 -12.62
CA ASN A 183 -27.00 5.38 -11.83
C ASN A 183 -26.08 5.60 -10.61
N ASP A 184 -25.15 4.69 -10.27
CA ASP A 184 -24.16 5.01 -9.22
C ASP A 184 -22.92 5.69 -9.82
N LYS A 185 -23.05 7.00 -10.07
CA LYS A 185 -21.98 7.91 -10.54
C LYS A 185 -21.01 8.30 -9.41
N ARG A 186 -20.77 7.44 -8.42
CA ARG A 186 -19.94 7.72 -7.23
C ARG A 186 -18.92 6.62 -6.95
N HIS A 187 -17.85 6.98 -6.26
CA HIS A 187 -16.75 6.08 -5.87
C HIS A 187 -16.04 6.58 -4.61
N TRP A 188 -15.18 5.75 -4.02
CA TRP A 188 -14.38 6.13 -2.86
C TRP A 188 -13.12 6.89 -3.27
N VAL A 189 -12.93 8.07 -2.68
CA VAL A 189 -11.73 8.89 -2.83
C VAL A 189 -11.18 9.20 -1.44
N GLY A 190 -9.91 8.91 -1.19
CA GLY A 190 -9.27 9.32 0.07
C GLY A 190 -9.28 10.84 0.17
N THR A 191 -9.94 11.40 1.19
CA THR A 191 -9.92 12.85 1.49
C THR A 191 -8.81 13.21 2.48
N TRP A 192 -8.32 12.19 3.21
CA TRP A 192 -7.15 12.27 4.06
C TRP A 192 -6.51 10.88 4.11
N ALA A 193 -5.18 10.85 4.15
CA ALA A 193 -4.40 9.65 4.39
C ALA A 193 -3.07 10.02 5.04
N SER A 194 -2.42 9.03 5.66
CA SER A 194 -1.06 9.13 6.18
C SER A 194 -0.29 7.84 5.89
N MET A 195 1.01 7.92 5.64
CA MET A 195 1.84 6.71 5.51
C MET A 195 1.80 5.89 6.80
N PRO A 196 1.42 4.60 6.78
CA PRO A 196 1.54 3.75 7.95
C PRO A 196 3.02 3.47 8.23
N GLN A 197 3.40 3.52 9.50
CA GLN A 197 4.74 3.22 9.99
C GLN A 197 4.66 2.26 11.18
N GLU A 198 5.71 1.45 11.36
CA GLU A 198 5.96 0.84 12.66
C GLU A 198 6.30 1.96 13.64
N VAL A 199 5.62 2.00 14.79
CA VAL A 199 5.90 3.01 15.80
C VAL A 199 7.16 2.62 16.56
N GLU A 200 8.19 3.46 16.46
CA GLU A 200 9.43 3.31 17.22
C GLU A 200 9.18 3.45 18.73
N PRO A 201 10.01 2.81 19.59
CA PRO A 201 9.81 2.82 21.04
C PRO A 201 9.62 4.22 21.66
N ALA A 202 10.36 5.22 21.18
CA ALA A 202 10.28 6.60 21.68
C ALA A 202 8.98 7.33 21.28
N ASN A 203 8.28 6.83 20.26
CA ASN A 203 7.04 7.39 19.72
C ASN A 203 5.79 6.59 20.14
N LEU A 204 5.96 5.56 20.98
CA LEU A 204 4.84 4.83 21.59
C LEU A 204 4.04 5.76 22.52
N ALA A 205 2.81 5.37 22.81
CA ALA A 205 1.97 6.14 23.73
C ALA A 205 2.66 6.28 25.09
N PRO A 206 2.69 7.47 25.71
CA PRO A 206 3.27 7.65 27.03
C PRO A 206 2.52 6.84 28.09
N ALA A 207 3.22 6.51 29.18
CA ALA A 207 2.59 5.93 30.37
C ALA A 207 1.47 6.86 30.89
N PRO A 208 0.35 6.33 31.43
CA PRO A 208 0.02 4.90 31.62
C PRO A 208 -0.71 4.27 30.41
N PHE A 209 -0.63 4.87 29.22
CA PHE A 209 -1.38 4.44 28.03
C PHE A 209 -0.57 3.49 27.13
N GLY A 210 0.72 3.33 27.37
CA GLY A 210 1.59 2.46 26.61
C GLY A 210 3.04 2.58 27.08
N GLY A 211 3.96 2.40 26.14
CA GLY A 211 5.40 2.53 26.36
C GLY A 211 6.15 1.31 25.84
N ALA A 212 7.47 1.42 25.73
CA ALA A 212 8.33 0.35 25.21
C ALA A 212 8.22 -0.95 26.00
N ASP A 213 8.05 -0.84 27.32
CA ASP A 213 7.98 -1.96 28.27
C ASP A 213 6.54 -2.34 28.66
N ALA A 214 5.53 -1.67 28.08
CA ALA A 214 4.14 -1.99 28.38
C ALA A 214 3.74 -3.33 27.73
N ALA A 215 3.04 -4.18 28.49
CA ALA A 215 2.54 -5.46 27.97
C ALA A 215 1.53 -5.26 26.83
N ALA A 216 0.79 -4.15 26.85
CA ALA A 216 -0.15 -3.76 25.82
C ALA A 216 -0.15 -2.24 25.61
N GLN A 217 -0.30 -1.81 24.36
CA GLN A 217 -0.55 -0.42 24.01
C GLN A 217 -2.04 -0.12 24.09
N PHE A 218 -2.39 1.03 24.66
CA PHE A 218 -3.75 1.54 24.82
C PHE A 218 -4.70 0.62 25.60
N GLU A 219 -4.20 -0.20 26.54
CA GLU A 219 -5.05 -1.03 27.39
C GLU A 219 -6.06 -0.17 28.16
N ASN A 220 -7.33 -0.58 28.12
CA ASN A 220 -8.47 0.14 28.66
C ASN A 220 -8.41 1.65 28.35
N THR A 221 -8.10 2.03 27.11
CA THR A 221 -7.84 3.42 26.74
C THR A 221 -8.69 3.85 25.56
N THR A 222 -9.31 5.03 25.69
CA THR A 222 -9.84 5.80 24.56
C THR A 222 -8.74 6.72 24.04
N LEU A 223 -8.45 6.59 22.76
CA LEU A 223 -7.56 7.45 21.98
C LEU A 223 -8.42 8.35 21.08
N ARG A 224 -8.22 9.66 21.14
CA ARG A 224 -8.91 10.66 20.32
C ARG A 224 -7.92 11.43 19.48
N GLN A 225 -8.09 11.37 18.16
CA GLN A 225 -7.19 11.96 17.18
C GLN A 225 -7.95 12.89 16.24
N THR A 226 -7.26 13.87 15.66
CA THR A 226 -7.85 14.77 14.67
C THR A 226 -7.20 14.61 13.31
N PHE A 227 -7.99 14.63 12.24
CA PHE A 227 -7.55 14.55 10.84
C PHE A 227 -8.10 15.73 10.03
N HIS A 228 -7.29 16.31 9.14
CA HIS A 228 -7.66 17.44 8.30
C HIS A 228 -8.10 16.97 6.91
N MET A 229 -9.36 17.22 6.54
CA MET A 229 -9.94 16.73 5.29
C MET A 229 -9.61 17.65 4.12
N SER A 230 -9.22 17.13 2.96
CA SER A 230 -8.99 17.95 1.77
C SER A 230 -10.30 18.31 1.05
N ILE A 231 -11.14 17.30 0.77
CA ILE A 231 -12.47 17.46 0.15
C ILE A 231 -13.60 17.14 1.14
N GLY A 232 -14.78 17.71 0.89
CA GLY A 232 -15.99 17.41 1.65
C GLY A 232 -16.71 16.15 1.17
N ALA A 233 -17.63 15.65 1.99
CA ALA A 233 -18.47 14.50 1.66
C ALA A 233 -19.72 14.44 2.54
N ASP A 234 -20.78 13.78 2.07
CA ASP A 234 -21.96 13.47 2.88
C ASP A 234 -21.89 12.07 3.50
N LYS A 235 -20.99 11.23 2.99
CA LYS A 235 -20.79 9.84 3.42
C LYS A 235 -19.31 9.50 3.39
N ILE A 236 -18.83 8.91 4.48
CA ILE A 236 -17.42 8.54 4.65
C ILE A 236 -17.25 7.11 5.17
N ARG A 237 -16.01 6.63 5.14
CA ARG A 237 -15.55 5.46 5.90
C ARG A 237 -14.13 5.69 6.41
N ILE A 238 -13.76 5.01 7.50
CA ILE A 238 -12.44 5.12 8.11
C ILE A 238 -11.64 3.85 7.83
N ARG A 239 -10.37 3.99 7.45
CA ARG A 239 -9.43 2.89 7.28
C ARG A 239 -8.54 2.75 8.51
N PHE A 240 -8.65 1.61 9.16
CA PHE A 240 -7.78 1.17 10.25
C PHE A 240 -6.72 0.23 9.69
N SER A 241 -5.48 0.38 10.15
CA SER A 241 -4.32 -0.36 9.66
C SER A 241 -3.58 -0.98 10.83
N ASN A 242 -3.29 -2.27 10.69
CA ASN A 242 -2.43 -3.05 11.56
C ASN A 242 -1.26 -3.68 10.79
N ILE A 243 -0.86 -3.05 9.69
CA ILE A 243 0.09 -3.59 8.70
C ILE A 243 1.49 -3.88 9.29
N PHE A 244 1.90 -3.15 10.33
CA PHE A 244 3.14 -3.38 11.09
C PHE A 244 2.91 -4.06 12.45
N GLY A 245 1.65 -4.30 12.82
CA GLY A 245 1.32 -5.00 14.05
C GLY A 245 1.79 -6.44 14.04
N LYS A 246 2.24 -6.94 15.20
CA LYS A 246 2.56 -8.37 15.41
C LYS A 246 1.47 -9.14 16.12
N THR A 247 0.44 -8.45 16.61
CA THR A 247 -0.74 -9.01 17.26
C THR A 247 -1.98 -8.33 16.71
N ASP A 248 -3.13 -8.97 16.86
CA ASP A 248 -4.42 -8.40 16.52
C ASP A 248 -4.64 -7.07 17.26
N LEU A 249 -5.17 -6.07 16.56
CA LEU A 249 -5.60 -4.79 17.13
C LEU A 249 -7.10 -4.88 17.48
N PRO A 250 -7.47 -4.93 18.79
CA PRO A 250 -8.85 -5.06 19.19
C PRO A 250 -9.51 -3.69 19.36
N ILE A 251 -10.30 -3.26 18.39
CA ILE A 251 -11.14 -2.06 18.50
C ILE A 251 -12.47 -2.46 19.14
N THR A 252 -12.65 -2.13 20.42
CA THR A 252 -13.87 -2.43 21.19
C THR A 252 -15.00 -1.48 20.85
N ALA A 253 -14.69 -0.20 20.63
CA ALA A 253 -15.66 0.80 20.16
C ALA A 253 -14.94 1.92 19.41
N ALA A 254 -15.62 2.55 18.45
CA ALA A 254 -15.12 3.76 17.81
C ALA A 254 -16.27 4.72 17.45
N SER A 255 -15.96 6.01 17.39
CA SER A 255 -16.91 7.04 16.98
C SER A 255 -16.19 8.23 16.36
N ILE A 256 -16.91 8.99 15.54
CA ILE A 256 -16.43 10.23 14.93
C ILE A 256 -17.31 11.41 15.34
N ALA A 257 -16.74 12.60 15.38
CA ALA A 257 -17.43 13.86 15.64
C ALA A 257 -16.66 15.04 15.05
N LEU A 258 -17.29 16.21 14.97
CA LEU A 258 -16.56 17.45 14.71
C LEU A 258 -15.87 17.92 16.00
N PRO A 259 -14.60 18.34 15.95
CA PRO A 259 -13.92 18.93 17.10
C PRO A 259 -14.53 20.29 17.46
N VAL A 260 -14.50 20.65 18.76
CA VAL A 260 -15.02 21.96 19.21
C VAL A 260 -14.24 23.10 18.54
N GLY A 261 -14.97 24.07 18.00
CA GLY A 261 -14.39 25.20 17.28
C GLY A 261 -13.72 24.82 15.95
N GLY A 262 -13.89 23.57 15.47
CA GLY A 262 -13.27 23.09 14.24
C GLY A 262 -11.74 22.99 14.31
N LYS A 263 -11.14 23.05 15.50
CA LYS A 263 -9.68 23.09 15.69
C LYS A 263 -9.05 21.70 15.58
N ALA A 264 -7.82 21.63 15.09
CA ALA A 264 -7.01 20.42 15.18
C ALA A 264 -6.47 20.25 16.60
N GLY A 265 -6.13 19.02 16.98
CA GLY A 265 -5.44 18.76 18.24
C GLY A 265 -6.23 18.95 19.52
N VAL A 266 -7.54 19.22 19.46
CA VAL A 266 -8.35 19.44 20.66
C VAL A 266 -8.99 18.15 21.17
N GLY A 267 -9.01 17.98 22.49
CA GLY A 267 -9.63 16.81 23.15
C GLY A 267 -11.15 16.87 23.18
N GLN A 268 -11.75 18.04 22.88
CA GLN A 268 -13.18 18.28 22.93
C GLN A 268 -13.87 18.08 21.57
N ILE A 269 -15.08 17.52 21.61
CA ILE A 269 -15.93 17.31 20.42
C ILE A 269 -17.30 17.95 20.60
N ASP A 270 -17.96 18.30 19.50
CA ASP A 270 -19.40 18.59 19.50
C ASP A 270 -20.17 17.27 19.54
N THR A 271 -20.68 16.93 20.72
CA THR A 271 -21.39 15.66 20.96
C THR A 271 -22.67 15.52 20.15
N LYS A 272 -23.25 16.62 19.63
CA LYS A 272 -24.42 16.58 18.74
C LYS A 272 -24.09 15.99 17.38
N THR A 273 -22.81 16.03 16.99
CA THR A 273 -22.32 15.47 15.72
C THR A 273 -21.85 14.03 15.86
N THR A 274 -21.77 13.50 17.07
CA THR A 274 -21.19 12.17 17.31
C THR A 274 -21.94 11.07 16.56
N LYS A 275 -21.18 10.26 15.82
CA LYS A 275 -21.67 9.06 15.16
C LYS A 275 -20.79 7.86 15.52
N GLN A 276 -21.41 6.80 16.03
CA GLN A 276 -20.73 5.54 16.31
C GLN A 276 -20.37 4.83 15.00
N LEU A 277 -19.11 4.38 14.89
CA LEU A 277 -18.66 3.54 13.79
C LEU A 277 -19.11 2.10 13.99
N LYS A 278 -19.32 1.40 12.88
CA LYS A 278 -19.63 -0.02 12.85
C LYS A 278 -18.70 -0.75 11.90
N PHE A 279 -18.63 -2.07 12.05
CA PHE A 279 -17.82 -2.98 11.24
C PHE A 279 -18.66 -4.21 10.92
N LYS A 280 -19.15 -4.30 9.68
CA LYS A 280 -20.11 -5.32 9.25
C LYS A 280 -21.32 -5.38 10.18
N GLY A 281 -21.84 -4.22 10.56
CA GLY A 281 -22.96 -4.04 11.49
C GLY A 281 -22.62 -4.13 12.98
N LYS A 282 -21.41 -4.56 13.35
CA LYS A 282 -20.98 -4.72 14.76
C LYS A 282 -20.30 -3.46 15.29
N LYS A 283 -20.33 -3.25 16.61
CA LYS A 283 -19.69 -2.10 17.27
C LYS A 283 -18.17 -2.24 17.44
N SER A 284 -17.66 -3.47 17.35
CA SER A 284 -16.26 -3.83 17.57
C SER A 284 -15.70 -4.62 16.38
N VAL A 285 -14.38 -4.62 16.26
CA VAL A 285 -13.63 -5.42 15.29
C VAL A 285 -12.25 -5.77 15.82
N SER A 286 -11.74 -6.94 15.43
CA SER A 286 -10.31 -7.25 15.52
C SER A 286 -9.69 -7.00 14.15
N VAL A 287 -8.67 -6.15 14.07
CA VAL A 287 -7.88 -5.96 12.85
C VAL A 287 -6.69 -6.91 12.94
N PRO A 288 -6.64 -7.98 12.12
CA PRO A 288 -5.56 -8.97 12.22
C PRO A 288 -4.18 -8.35 12.02
N ALA A 289 -3.14 -8.97 12.58
CA ALA A 289 -1.76 -8.58 12.33
C ALA A 289 -1.46 -8.57 10.81
N GLY A 290 -0.84 -7.51 10.31
CA GLY A 290 -0.52 -7.36 8.89
C GLY A 290 -1.67 -6.86 8.00
N GLU A 291 -2.87 -6.67 8.54
CA GLU A 291 -4.08 -6.40 7.75
C GLU A 291 -4.62 -4.96 7.92
N ILE A 292 -5.54 -4.59 7.04
CA ILE A 292 -6.35 -3.37 7.14
C ILE A 292 -7.84 -3.71 7.27
N VAL A 293 -8.61 -2.83 7.91
CA VAL A 293 -10.08 -2.92 7.98
C VAL A 293 -10.69 -1.56 7.75
N TYR A 294 -11.78 -1.53 6.98
CA TYR A 294 -12.63 -0.34 6.84
C TYR A 294 -13.81 -0.40 7.80
N SER A 295 -14.20 0.75 8.35
CA SER A 295 -15.52 0.89 8.95
C SER A 295 -16.62 0.72 7.89
N ASP A 296 -17.82 0.41 8.33
CA ASP A 296 -19.02 0.55 7.50
C ASP A 296 -19.15 2.02 7.04
N PRO A 297 -19.70 2.26 5.83
CA PRO A 297 -20.01 3.62 5.38
C PRO A 297 -20.98 4.31 6.35
N ILE A 298 -20.73 5.59 6.63
CA ILE A 298 -21.51 6.37 7.58
C ILE A 298 -21.91 7.71 6.98
N ASP A 299 -23.19 8.07 7.12
CA ASP A 299 -23.68 9.39 6.73
C ASP A 299 -23.18 10.43 7.75
N PHE A 300 -22.23 11.24 7.31
CA PHE A 300 -21.57 12.26 8.11
C PHE A 300 -21.13 13.39 7.18
N LYS A 301 -21.74 14.56 7.34
CA LYS A 301 -21.47 15.72 6.49
C LYS A 301 -20.15 16.39 6.89
N LEU A 302 -19.12 16.20 6.08
CA LEU A 302 -17.85 16.91 6.14
C LEU A 302 -17.84 18.07 5.16
N LYS A 303 -17.38 19.23 5.64
CA LYS A 303 -17.04 20.35 4.76
C LYS A 303 -15.60 20.15 4.23
N PRO A 304 -15.27 20.65 3.03
CA PRO A 304 -13.87 20.74 2.61
C PRO A 304 -13.03 21.48 3.66
N LEU A 305 -11.77 21.08 3.84
CA LEU A 305 -10.83 21.70 4.80
C LEU A 305 -11.30 21.66 6.26
N SER A 306 -12.26 20.81 6.59
CA SER A 306 -12.71 20.63 7.98
C SER A 306 -11.89 19.57 8.71
N ASN A 307 -11.82 19.70 10.03
CA ASN A 307 -11.22 18.71 10.89
C ASN A 307 -12.25 17.67 11.36
N LEU A 308 -11.83 16.41 11.43
CA LEU A 308 -12.61 15.28 11.92
C LEU A 308 -11.92 14.70 13.16
N ALA A 309 -12.65 14.58 14.27
CA ALA A 309 -12.19 13.86 15.44
C ALA A 309 -12.60 12.38 15.36
N LEU A 310 -11.65 11.47 15.49
CA LEU A 310 -11.87 10.03 15.62
C LEU A 310 -11.51 9.61 17.05
N SER A 311 -12.45 8.94 17.73
CA SER A 311 -12.20 8.28 19.02
C SER A 311 -12.24 6.77 18.87
N VAL A 312 -11.20 6.08 19.34
CA VAL A 312 -11.05 4.62 19.32
C VAL A 312 -10.83 4.13 20.74
N TYR A 313 -11.60 3.15 21.18
CA TYR A 313 -11.44 2.50 22.48
C TYR A 313 -11.01 1.05 22.30
N THR A 314 -9.93 0.69 23.00
CA THR A 314 -9.40 -0.67 23.07
C THR A 314 -9.45 -1.15 24.51
N GLU A 315 -10.36 -2.08 24.82
CA GLU A 315 -10.55 -2.58 26.20
C GLU A 315 -9.30 -3.35 26.68
N LYS A 316 -8.81 -4.28 25.86
CA LYS A 316 -7.63 -5.09 26.16
C LYS A 316 -6.30 -4.47 25.69
N GLY A 317 -6.36 -3.39 24.91
CA GLY A 317 -5.19 -2.86 24.21
C GLY A 317 -4.65 -3.83 23.14
N GLN A 318 -3.65 -3.39 22.39
CA GLN A 318 -2.90 -4.24 21.47
C GLN A 318 -1.66 -4.79 22.17
N LEU A 319 -1.47 -6.11 22.17
CA LEU A 319 -0.35 -6.74 22.89
C LEU A 319 1.01 -6.44 22.25
N GLY A 320 2.01 -6.22 23.10
CA GLY A 320 3.38 -5.90 22.70
C GLY A 320 3.60 -4.42 22.39
N ASN A 321 4.71 -4.12 21.72
CA ASN A 321 5.14 -2.76 21.39
C ASN A 321 5.34 -2.52 19.88
N LYS A 322 4.98 -3.50 19.05
CA LYS A 322 5.00 -3.41 17.58
C LYS A 322 3.60 -3.08 17.10
N ILE A 323 3.31 -1.78 16.97
CA ILE A 323 2.01 -1.25 16.55
C ILE A 323 2.16 -0.38 15.29
N THR A 324 1.05 -0.16 14.59
CA THR A 324 0.98 0.73 13.43
C THR A 324 0.55 2.14 13.85
N GLY A 325 1.27 3.14 13.35
CA GLY A 325 0.93 4.54 13.55
C GLY A 325 1.64 5.44 12.55
N HIS A 326 1.73 6.72 12.90
CA HIS A 326 2.39 7.75 12.13
C HIS A 326 2.92 8.83 13.09
N PRO A 327 4.19 8.75 13.50
CA PRO A 327 4.78 9.68 14.47
C PRO A 327 4.90 11.12 13.98
N GLY A 328 4.98 11.35 12.67
CA GLY A 328 5.10 12.68 12.05
C GLY A 328 3.85 13.56 12.08
N SER A 329 2.82 13.20 12.85
CA SER A 329 1.49 13.80 12.69
C SER A 329 1.38 15.27 13.09
N ARG A 330 2.28 15.81 13.92
CA ARG A 330 2.25 17.21 14.44
C ARG A 330 0.86 17.67 14.89
N THR A 331 0.06 16.71 15.34
CA THR A 331 -1.34 16.89 15.72
C THR A 331 -1.53 16.16 17.03
N THR A 332 -1.96 16.90 18.04
CA THR A 332 -2.19 16.39 19.38
C THR A 332 -3.32 15.37 19.37
N SER A 333 -2.97 14.14 19.73
CA SER A 333 -3.90 13.06 20.06
C SER A 333 -4.03 12.96 21.58
N TRP A 334 -5.24 12.71 22.06
CA TRP A 334 -5.58 12.66 23.48
C TRP A 334 -5.94 11.25 23.92
N MET A 335 -5.62 10.92 25.16
CA MET A 335 -5.89 9.61 25.76
C MET A 335 -6.61 9.75 27.09
N GLN A 336 -7.48 8.77 27.37
CA GLN A 336 -8.17 8.64 28.66
C GLN A 336 -8.54 7.19 28.92
N LYS A 337 -8.30 6.72 30.15
CA LYS A 337 -8.68 5.37 30.59
C LYS A 337 -10.19 5.20 30.60
N GLY A 338 -10.69 4.03 30.22
CA GLY A 338 -12.10 3.73 30.09
C GLY A 338 -12.66 4.05 28.70
N ASN A 339 -13.92 3.65 28.49
CA ASN A 339 -14.64 3.89 27.24
C ASN A 339 -15.27 5.30 27.22
N HIS A 340 -14.59 6.23 26.55
CA HIS A 340 -14.95 7.64 26.44
C HIS A 340 -15.15 8.08 24.98
N VAL A 341 -15.45 7.14 24.07
CA VAL A 341 -15.55 7.46 22.64
C VAL A 341 -16.57 8.58 22.35
N ASN A 342 -17.68 8.60 23.10
CA ASN A 342 -18.74 9.61 22.98
C ASN A 342 -18.63 10.76 24.01
N ALA A 343 -17.58 10.81 24.84
CA ALA A 343 -17.44 11.84 25.87
C ALA A 343 -17.16 13.20 25.23
N ALA A 344 -17.73 14.27 25.80
CA ALA A 344 -17.52 15.63 25.30
C ALA A 344 -16.03 16.06 25.31
N SER A 345 -15.23 15.47 26.20
CA SER A 345 -13.79 15.74 26.32
C SER A 345 -13.03 14.47 26.69
N VAL A 346 -11.78 14.37 26.23
CA VAL A 346 -10.76 13.39 26.62
C VAL A 346 -9.48 14.18 26.94
N SER A 347 -8.89 13.98 28.12
CA SER A 347 -7.84 14.89 28.60
C SER A 347 -6.78 14.31 29.56
N GLN A 348 -6.73 13.00 29.80
CA GLN A 348 -5.80 12.44 30.80
C GLN A 348 -4.35 12.37 30.33
N GLY A 349 -4.12 12.19 29.03
CA GLY A 349 -2.80 12.22 28.43
C GLY A 349 -2.86 12.68 27.00
N SER A 350 -1.70 13.00 26.42
CA SER A 350 -1.61 13.37 25.02
C SER A 350 -0.24 13.07 24.43
N THR A 351 -0.18 13.02 23.10
CA THR A 351 1.04 12.97 22.31
C THR A 351 0.78 13.54 20.91
N LYS A 352 1.82 13.87 20.15
CA LYS A 352 1.71 14.47 18.80
C LYS A 352 1.91 13.43 17.70
N HIS A 353 1.18 12.32 17.82
CA HIS A 353 1.27 11.17 16.92
C HIS A 353 -0.14 10.68 16.56
N TRP A 354 -0.28 10.07 15.38
CA TRP A 354 -1.47 9.29 15.04
C TRP A 354 -1.17 7.79 15.20
N TYR A 355 -2.17 7.03 15.61
CA TYR A 355 -2.12 5.58 15.71
C TYR A 355 -3.33 4.94 15.02
N PHE A 356 -3.15 3.72 14.55
CA PHE A 356 -4.17 2.77 14.06
C PHE A 356 -5.02 3.18 12.86
N ALA A 357 -5.28 4.46 12.59
CA ALA A 357 -6.01 4.93 11.42
C ALA A 357 -5.06 5.61 10.43
N ASN A 358 -5.21 5.30 9.15
CA ASN A 358 -4.35 5.82 8.08
C ASN A 358 -5.13 6.23 6.82
N GLY A 359 -6.46 6.34 6.90
CA GLY A 359 -7.27 6.88 5.81
C GLY A 359 -8.69 7.26 6.23
N VAL A 360 -9.20 8.32 5.60
CA VAL A 360 -10.62 8.70 5.59
C VAL A 360 -11.03 8.82 4.12
N ASP A 361 -11.97 7.97 3.71
CA ASP A 361 -12.47 7.98 2.33
C ASP A 361 -13.82 8.68 2.26
N SER A 362 -13.97 9.52 1.24
CA SER A 362 -15.21 10.19 0.85
C SER A 362 -15.92 9.41 -0.24
N TRP A 363 -17.23 9.17 -0.09
CA TRP A 363 -18.06 8.66 -1.17
C TRP A 363 -18.39 9.81 -2.12
N ALA A 364 -17.59 10.00 -3.16
CA ALA A 364 -17.58 11.20 -3.98
C ALA A 364 -18.12 10.94 -5.40
N PRO A 365 -18.59 11.97 -6.12
CA PRO A 365 -18.91 11.86 -7.55
C PRO A 365 -17.74 11.35 -8.39
N LYS A 366 -18.03 10.77 -9.57
CA LYS A 366 -17.07 10.11 -10.44
C LYS A 366 -15.92 11.01 -10.93
N ASP A 367 -16.13 12.32 -11.00
CA ASP A 367 -15.13 13.31 -11.39
C ASP A 367 -14.17 13.70 -10.26
N HIS A 368 -14.39 13.22 -9.03
CA HIS A 368 -13.47 13.43 -7.91
C HIS A 368 -12.33 12.40 -7.95
N PHE A 369 -11.14 12.81 -7.51
CA PHE A 369 -9.98 11.94 -7.44
C PHE A 369 -8.98 12.46 -6.41
N ALA A 370 -8.00 11.63 -6.07
CA ALA A 370 -6.91 11.98 -5.17
C ALA A 370 -5.59 12.20 -5.93
N VAL A 371 -4.85 13.20 -5.49
CA VAL A 371 -3.40 13.29 -5.68
C VAL A 371 -2.71 12.72 -4.45
N VAL A 372 -1.82 11.74 -4.66
CA VAL A 372 -1.01 11.11 -3.62
C VAL A 372 0.36 11.77 -3.59
N LEU A 373 0.83 12.14 -2.40
CA LEU A 373 2.15 12.72 -2.18
C LEU A 373 3.06 11.67 -1.55
N LEU A 374 4.01 11.14 -2.31
CA LEU A 374 5.08 10.27 -1.81
C LEU A 374 6.27 11.16 -1.46
N GLY A 375 6.80 11.02 -0.25
CA GLY A 375 7.92 11.84 0.19
C GLY A 375 8.48 11.51 1.56
N ASP A 376 9.41 12.36 1.98
CA ASP A 376 10.13 12.30 3.25
C ASP A 376 9.61 13.32 4.29
N SER A 377 10.46 13.72 5.25
CA SER A 377 10.16 14.70 6.31
C SER A 377 9.66 16.04 5.79
N ILE A 378 10.09 16.48 4.60
CA ILE A 378 9.66 17.76 4.04
C ILE A 378 8.19 17.67 3.62
N THR A 379 7.79 16.56 3.01
CA THR A 379 6.39 16.34 2.64
C THR A 379 5.52 15.98 3.83
N ASP A 380 6.05 15.18 4.76
CA ASP A 380 5.42 14.84 6.03
C ASP A 380 5.11 16.09 6.88
N GLY A 381 5.90 17.15 6.71
CA GLY A 381 5.65 18.47 7.27
C GLY A 381 6.58 18.90 8.42
N ARG A 382 7.82 18.40 8.48
CA ARG A 382 8.77 18.82 9.52
C ARG A 382 9.02 20.32 9.44
N GLY A 383 8.87 21.05 10.54
CA GLY A 383 8.93 22.51 10.54
C GLY A 383 7.56 23.19 10.44
N SER A 384 6.47 22.43 10.28
CA SER A 384 5.10 22.94 10.45
C SER A 384 4.83 23.26 11.93
N THR A 385 3.84 24.10 12.21
CA THR A 385 3.38 24.36 13.58
C THR A 385 2.47 23.22 14.01
N ASP A 386 2.58 22.79 15.26
CA ASP A 386 1.68 21.77 15.80
C ASP A 386 0.23 22.31 15.83
N ASP A 387 -0.73 21.45 15.48
CA ASP A 387 -2.18 21.72 15.55
C ASP A 387 -2.70 22.85 14.64
N THR A 388 -1.92 23.33 13.67
CA THR A 388 -2.33 24.41 12.74
C THR A 388 -2.66 23.96 11.33
N ASN A 389 -2.30 22.72 10.95
CA ASN A 389 -2.42 22.21 9.57
C ASN A 389 -1.75 23.14 8.53
N ASP A 390 -0.48 23.51 8.74
CA ASP A 390 0.28 24.41 7.88
C ASP A 390 1.41 23.71 7.08
N ARG A 391 1.21 22.44 6.73
CA ARG A 391 2.07 21.72 5.76
C ARG A 391 1.80 22.20 4.34
N TRP A 392 2.72 21.92 3.42
CA TRP A 392 2.47 22.27 2.03
C TRP A 392 1.33 21.47 1.41
N SER A 393 1.07 20.25 1.90
CA SER A 393 -0.11 19.46 1.49
C SER A 393 -1.42 20.11 1.90
N ASP A 394 -1.46 20.71 3.09
CA ASP A 394 -2.62 21.44 3.62
C ASP A 394 -2.83 22.74 2.83
N ALA A 395 -1.73 23.47 2.55
CA ALA A 395 -1.76 24.66 1.71
C ALA A 395 -2.16 24.36 0.25
N LEU A 396 -1.75 23.21 -0.31
CA LEU A 396 -2.19 22.75 -1.63
C LEU A 396 -3.70 22.45 -1.63
N ALA A 397 -4.20 21.74 -0.63
CA ALA A 397 -5.63 21.45 -0.50
C ALA A 397 -6.44 22.76 -0.43
N ALA A 398 -5.99 23.73 0.37
CA ALA A 398 -6.61 25.05 0.44
C ALA A 398 -6.60 25.77 -0.93
N HIS A 399 -5.45 25.79 -1.60
CA HIS A 399 -5.30 26.43 -2.91
C HIS A 399 -6.21 25.80 -3.98
N LEU A 400 -6.40 24.48 -3.96
CA LEU A 400 -7.32 23.77 -4.85
C LEU A 400 -8.77 24.20 -4.62
N GLN A 401 -9.21 24.30 -3.35
CA GLN A 401 -10.56 24.77 -3.02
C GLN A 401 -10.78 26.22 -3.44
N GLU A 402 -9.83 27.11 -3.15
CA GLU A 402 -9.86 28.53 -3.55
C GLU A 402 -9.91 28.71 -5.08
N SER A 403 -9.28 27.80 -5.81
CA SER A 403 -9.24 27.80 -7.28
C SER A 403 -10.45 27.12 -7.93
N GLY A 404 -11.44 26.68 -7.15
CA GLY A 404 -12.64 26.00 -7.64
C GLY A 404 -12.41 24.55 -8.08
N MET A 405 -11.24 23.97 -7.79
CA MET A 405 -10.90 22.57 -8.07
C MET A 405 -11.27 21.67 -6.89
N SER A 406 -12.53 21.78 -6.44
CA SER A 406 -13.03 21.11 -5.22
C SER A 406 -13.14 19.59 -5.34
N ASN A 407 -12.96 19.05 -6.54
CA ASN A 407 -12.96 17.62 -6.85
C ASN A 407 -11.59 16.93 -6.66
N VAL A 408 -10.54 17.67 -6.30
CA VAL A 408 -9.18 17.13 -6.10
C VAL A 408 -8.87 16.99 -4.62
N ALA A 409 -8.77 15.76 -4.15
CA ALA A 409 -8.32 15.42 -2.80
C ALA A 409 -6.80 15.31 -2.72
N VAL A 410 -6.22 15.66 -1.56
CA VAL A 410 -4.76 15.61 -1.32
C VAL A 410 -4.48 14.59 -0.23
N ASN A 411 -3.72 13.55 -0.57
CA ASN A 411 -3.35 12.47 0.33
C ASN A 411 -1.84 12.48 0.59
N ASN A 412 -1.45 12.86 1.80
CA ASN A 412 -0.06 12.92 2.21
C ASN A 412 0.42 11.53 2.69
N MET A 413 1.16 10.83 1.82
CA MET A 413 1.73 9.52 2.09
C MET A 413 3.25 9.59 2.30
N ALA A 414 3.72 10.69 2.87
CA ALA A 414 5.12 10.86 3.25
C ALA A 414 5.39 10.39 4.69
N ALA A 415 6.66 10.20 5.02
CA ALA A 415 7.11 9.98 6.40
C ALA A 415 8.46 10.63 6.67
N GLY A 416 8.60 11.19 7.87
CA GLY A 416 9.87 11.73 8.35
C GLY A 416 11.03 10.75 8.19
N GLY A 417 12.14 11.20 7.59
CA GLY A 417 13.34 10.39 7.44
C GLY A 417 13.23 9.23 6.43
N ASN A 418 12.13 9.12 5.66
CA ASN A 418 12.00 8.06 4.66
C ASN A 418 13.01 8.23 3.51
N ALA A 419 13.52 7.11 3.01
CA ALA A 419 14.47 7.05 1.91
C ALA A 419 13.94 6.15 0.80
N ILE A 420 14.41 6.35 -0.43
CA ILE A 420 13.93 5.60 -1.59
C ILE A 420 14.60 4.24 -1.72
N LEU A 421 15.92 4.19 -1.51
CA LEU A 421 16.77 3.05 -1.87
C LEU A 421 17.08 2.13 -0.69
N SER A 422 17.51 2.71 0.44
CA SER A 422 18.00 1.96 1.59
C SER A 422 18.09 2.85 2.83
N GLY A 423 18.05 2.24 4.03
CA GLY A 423 18.09 2.99 5.28
C GLY A 423 16.83 3.83 5.50
N GLY A 424 16.99 5.01 6.07
CA GLY A 424 15.89 5.88 6.45
C GLY A 424 15.01 5.32 7.57
N LEU A 425 13.92 6.03 7.88
CA LEU A 425 12.90 5.59 8.82
C LEU A 425 11.72 4.96 8.05
N GLY A 426 11.21 3.86 8.60
CA GLY A 426 10.16 3.06 7.97
C GLY A 426 10.61 2.29 6.71
N PRO A 427 9.70 1.60 6.01
CA PRO A 427 10.05 0.93 4.75
C PRO A 427 10.42 1.93 3.68
N ILE A 428 11.46 1.62 2.91
CA ILE A 428 11.92 2.44 1.80
C ILE A 428 10.84 2.62 0.73
N LEU A 429 10.89 3.73 -0.03
CA LEU A 429 9.86 4.04 -1.03
C LEU A 429 9.64 2.89 -2.02
N LEU A 430 10.72 2.25 -2.50
CA LEU A 430 10.67 1.12 -3.44
C LEU A 430 9.85 -0.08 -2.93
N GLN A 431 9.72 -0.25 -1.62
CA GLN A 431 8.91 -1.33 -1.02
C GLN A 431 7.45 -0.94 -0.83
N ARG A 432 7.13 0.36 -0.79
CA ARG A 432 5.82 0.84 -0.37
C ARG A 432 5.02 1.61 -1.43
N TYR A 433 5.63 2.12 -2.50
CA TYR A 433 4.93 3.00 -3.45
C TYR A 433 3.67 2.37 -4.08
N LYS A 434 3.66 1.04 -4.26
CA LYS A 434 2.46 0.34 -4.77
C LYS A 434 1.29 0.47 -3.79
N ARG A 435 1.50 0.11 -2.52
CA ARG A 435 0.53 0.28 -1.44
C ARG A 435 0.16 1.74 -1.23
N ASP A 436 1.16 2.60 -1.20
CA ASP A 436 0.99 3.99 -0.76
C ASP A 436 0.50 4.92 -1.87
N ALA A 437 0.57 4.52 -3.15
CA ALA A 437 -0.01 5.26 -4.26
C ALA A 437 -1.03 4.47 -5.08
N LEU A 438 -0.63 3.32 -5.65
CA LEU A 438 -1.48 2.60 -6.62
C LEU A 438 -2.76 2.04 -6.00
N GLU A 439 -2.69 1.65 -4.73
CA GLU A 439 -3.82 1.06 -3.99
C GLU A 439 -4.67 2.11 -3.25
N GLN A 440 -4.35 3.41 -3.38
CA GLN A 440 -5.10 4.45 -2.68
C GLN A 440 -6.45 4.74 -3.36
N PRO A 441 -7.55 4.84 -2.57
CA PRO A 441 -8.88 5.11 -3.12
C PRO A 441 -8.92 6.41 -3.93
N GLY A 442 -9.33 6.29 -5.19
CA GLY A 442 -9.50 7.42 -6.11
C GLY A 442 -8.21 8.03 -6.63
N ALA A 443 -7.03 7.42 -6.38
CA ALA A 443 -5.76 7.97 -6.86
C ALA A 443 -5.73 8.11 -8.39
N LYS A 444 -5.31 9.29 -8.85
CA LYS A 444 -5.11 9.61 -10.28
C LYS A 444 -3.81 10.35 -10.57
N PHE A 445 -3.27 11.03 -9.58
CA PHE A 445 -2.00 11.74 -9.67
C PHE A 445 -1.09 11.30 -8.54
N VAL A 446 0.20 11.19 -8.82
CA VAL A 446 1.21 10.86 -7.81
C VAL A 446 2.36 11.84 -7.92
N VAL A 447 2.66 12.54 -6.83
CA VAL A 447 3.83 13.38 -6.67
C VAL A 447 4.92 12.57 -6.00
N VAL A 448 6.13 12.56 -6.56
CA VAL A 448 7.32 11.99 -5.93
C VAL A 448 8.22 13.14 -5.52
N PHE A 449 8.33 13.37 -4.21
CA PHE A 449 9.18 14.39 -3.61
C PHE A 449 9.96 13.79 -2.43
N GLU A 450 11.03 13.06 -2.78
CA GLU A 450 11.85 12.29 -1.85
C GLU A 450 13.30 12.24 -2.37
N GLY A 451 14.22 11.66 -1.59
CA GLY A 451 15.61 11.42 -1.99
C GLY A 451 16.65 12.14 -1.13
N VAL A 452 16.24 13.10 -0.29
CA VAL A 452 17.19 13.84 0.55
C VAL A 452 17.85 12.94 1.61
N ASN A 453 17.11 11.94 2.11
CA ASN A 453 17.61 10.97 3.10
C ASN A 453 18.44 9.83 2.48
N ASP A 454 18.46 9.71 1.15
CA ASP A 454 19.40 8.84 0.45
C ASP A 454 20.75 9.55 0.26
N ILE A 455 20.72 10.86 0.00
CA ILE A 455 21.92 11.68 -0.23
C ILE A 455 22.59 12.06 1.10
N GLY A 456 21.83 12.68 2.00
CA GLY A 456 22.35 13.38 3.17
C GLY A 456 23.10 12.51 4.18
N PRO A 457 22.62 11.31 4.54
CA PRO A 457 23.34 10.40 5.44
C PRO A 457 24.47 9.60 4.77
N SER A 458 24.54 9.54 3.44
CA SER A 458 25.48 8.67 2.71
C SER A 458 26.92 9.19 2.72
N ALA A 459 27.91 8.32 2.54
CA ALA A 459 29.32 8.73 2.50
C ALA A 459 29.59 9.76 1.37
N THR A 460 30.48 10.71 1.61
CA THR A 460 30.76 11.84 0.70
C THR A 460 31.69 11.47 -0.46
N ASP A 461 32.22 10.25 -0.52
CA ASP A 461 33.09 9.83 -1.61
C ASP A 461 32.35 9.77 -2.95
N GLU A 462 33.05 10.13 -4.02
CA GLU A 462 32.50 10.24 -5.38
C GLU A 462 31.82 8.94 -5.84
N ALA A 463 32.40 7.79 -5.51
CA ALA A 463 31.87 6.49 -5.91
C ALA A 463 30.51 6.22 -5.23
N THR A 464 30.38 6.51 -3.94
CA THR A 464 29.11 6.41 -3.20
C THR A 464 28.09 7.39 -3.73
N GLN A 465 28.45 8.66 -3.89
CA GLN A 465 27.56 9.70 -4.41
C GLN A 465 27.06 9.38 -5.83
N LYS A 466 27.93 8.87 -6.70
CA LYS A 466 27.54 8.39 -8.03
C LYS A 466 26.56 7.21 -7.94
N ARG A 467 26.79 6.23 -7.06
CA ARG A 467 25.85 5.10 -6.87
C ARG A 467 24.49 5.57 -6.36
N ILE A 468 24.44 6.51 -5.42
CA ILE A 468 23.18 7.09 -4.91
C ILE A 468 22.44 7.81 -6.04
N LYS A 469 23.12 8.66 -6.80
CA LYS A 469 22.53 9.35 -7.96
C LYS A 469 21.92 8.38 -8.97
N ASP A 470 22.71 7.40 -9.42
CA ASP A 470 22.29 6.45 -10.44
C ASP A 470 21.14 5.55 -9.92
N GLY A 471 21.20 5.15 -8.64
CA GLY A 471 20.15 4.38 -7.97
C GLY A 471 18.85 5.16 -7.84
N LEU A 472 18.89 6.42 -7.42
CA LEU A 472 17.71 7.29 -7.29
C LEU A 472 17.05 7.49 -8.65
N ILE A 473 17.84 7.77 -9.69
CA ILE A 473 17.33 7.90 -11.07
C ILE A 473 16.64 6.61 -11.53
N ALA A 474 17.27 5.45 -11.32
CA ALA A 474 16.68 4.16 -11.67
C ALA A 474 15.36 3.90 -10.91
N ALA A 475 15.33 4.22 -9.61
CA ALA A 475 14.13 4.10 -8.78
C ALA A 475 13.01 5.04 -9.25
N TYR A 476 13.32 6.30 -9.58
CA TYR A 476 12.34 7.24 -10.14
C TYR A 476 11.77 6.75 -11.47
N ILE A 477 12.60 6.20 -12.35
CA ILE A 477 12.14 5.60 -13.62
C ILE A 477 11.19 4.44 -13.35
N GLN A 478 11.56 3.51 -12.46
CA GLN A 478 10.71 2.37 -12.11
C GLN A 478 9.36 2.83 -11.54
N ILE A 479 9.39 3.71 -10.54
CA ILE A 479 8.19 4.22 -9.87
C ILE A 479 7.29 4.95 -10.88
N ALA A 480 7.86 5.83 -11.70
CA ALA A 480 7.09 6.57 -12.71
C ALA A 480 6.46 5.64 -13.75
N ASN A 481 7.19 4.63 -14.24
CA ASN A 481 6.66 3.66 -15.20
C ASN A 481 5.52 2.83 -14.63
N ASP A 482 5.66 2.37 -13.38
CA ASP A 482 4.61 1.58 -12.72
C ASP A 482 3.33 2.40 -12.48
N ILE A 483 3.47 3.67 -12.08
CA ILE A 483 2.32 4.57 -11.89
C ILE A 483 1.64 4.87 -13.23
N LYS A 484 2.41 5.12 -14.29
CA LYS A 484 1.87 5.33 -15.65
C LYS A 484 1.17 4.07 -16.17
N LYS A 485 1.75 2.89 -15.93
CA LYS A 485 1.13 1.59 -16.29
C LYS A 485 -0.20 1.36 -15.57
N ALA A 486 -0.37 1.92 -14.36
CA ALA A 486 -1.64 1.94 -13.64
C ALA A 486 -2.63 3.02 -14.15
N GLY A 487 -2.29 3.77 -15.20
CA GLY A 487 -3.14 4.81 -15.80
C GLY A 487 -3.22 6.09 -14.96
N MET A 488 -2.22 6.34 -14.11
CA MET A 488 -2.11 7.54 -13.28
C MET A 488 -1.03 8.47 -13.84
N THR A 489 -1.14 9.76 -13.51
CA THR A 489 -0.20 10.80 -13.96
C THR A 489 0.88 11.04 -12.90
N THR A 490 2.13 11.15 -13.32
CA THR A 490 3.28 11.31 -12.41
C THR A 490 3.83 12.73 -12.41
N ILE A 491 4.20 13.21 -11.21
CA ILE A 491 4.77 14.54 -11.00
C ILE A 491 6.07 14.38 -10.20
N GLY A 492 7.21 14.77 -10.78
CA GLY A 492 8.49 14.77 -10.08
C GLY A 492 8.77 16.11 -9.42
N ALA A 493 9.18 16.13 -8.16
CA ALA A 493 9.57 17.36 -7.47
C ALA A 493 11.07 17.39 -7.20
N THR A 494 11.70 18.54 -7.44
CA THR A 494 13.13 18.75 -7.15
C THR A 494 13.43 18.68 -5.65
N ILE A 495 14.51 18.00 -5.28
CA ILE A 495 15.04 17.90 -3.91
C ILE A 495 15.52 19.28 -3.44
N THR A 496 15.03 19.76 -2.29
CA THR A 496 15.37 21.09 -1.76
C THR A 496 16.75 21.13 -1.11
N GLN A 497 17.17 22.34 -0.76
CA GLN A 497 18.50 22.67 -0.26
C GLN A 497 18.86 21.99 1.07
N MET A 498 20.16 21.83 1.32
CA MET A 498 20.71 21.19 2.52
C MET A 498 21.77 22.05 3.25
N LEU A 499 22.24 23.17 2.68
CA LEU A 499 23.32 23.96 3.29
C LEU A 499 22.89 24.53 4.65
N GLY A 500 23.72 24.26 5.67
CA GLY A 500 23.43 24.55 7.07
C GLY A 500 23.03 23.32 7.89
N ASN A 501 22.72 22.21 7.21
CA ASN A 501 22.44 20.93 7.83
C ASN A 501 23.66 19.99 7.78
N GLN A 502 23.73 19.01 8.68
CA GLN A 502 24.72 17.92 8.66
C GLN A 502 24.67 17.05 7.38
N TYR A 503 23.56 17.10 6.63
CA TYR A 503 23.44 16.44 5.34
C TYR A 503 24.29 17.07 4.26
N HIS A 504 24.71 18.32 4.41
CA HIS A 504 25.46 19.02 3.38
C HIS A 504 26.92 18.55 3.27
N SER A 505 27.37 18.41 2.02
CA SER A 505 28.78 18.49 1.61
C SER A 505 28.82 18.96 0.16
N PRO A 506 29.95 19.49 -0.34
CA PRO A 506 30.09 19.85 -1.75
C PRO A 506 29.75 18.70 -2.71
N GLU A 507 30.18 17.47 -2.38
CA GLU A 507 29.94 16.27 -3.21
C GLU A 507 28.47 15.86 -3.22
N ARG A 508 27.78 15.96 -2.08
CA ARG A 508 26.34 15.69 -1.97
C ARG A 508 25.51 16.74 -2.69
N GLU A 509 25.95 18.00 -2.70
CA GLU A 509 25.30 19.05 -3.47
C GLU A 509 25.40 18.80 -4.98
N VAL A 510 26.59 18.40 -5.47
CA VAL A 510 26.77 18.00 -6.87
C VAL A 510 25.78 16.88 -7.24
N THR A 511 25.60 15.88 -6.37
CA THR A 511 24.60 14.83 -6.55
C THR A 511 23.18 15.38 -6.59
N ARG A 512 22.79 16.22 -5.62
CA ARG A 512 21.44 16.80 -5.55
C ARG A 512 21.11 17.61 -6.81
N VAL A 513 22.01 18.48 -7.24
CA VAL A 513 21.84 19.31 -8.44
C VAL A 513 21.70 18.42 -9.68
N ALA A 514 22.56 17.41 -9.83
CA ALA A 514 22.47 16.49 -10.98
C ALA A 514 21.13 15.73 -11.04
N ILE A 515 20.58 15.32 -9.88
CA ILE A 515 19.26 14.68 -9.81
C ILE A 515 18.16 15.68 -10.16
N ASN A 516 18.21 16.91 -9.64
CA ASN A 516 17.22 17.94 -9.94
C ASN A 516 17.21 18.30 -11.43
N ASP A 517 18.38 18.46 -12.03
CA ASP A 517 18.51 18.67 -13.48
C ASP A 517 17.88 17.51 -14.27
N TRP A 518 18.11 16.28 -13.83
CA TRP A 518 17.50 15.10 -14.45
C TRP A 518 15.97 15.08 -14.32
N ILE A 519 15.44 15.38 -13.13
CA ILE A 519 14.00 15.46 -12.86
C ILE A 519 13.35 16.45 -13.83
N LEU A 520 13.94 17.63 -14.01
CA LEU A 520 13.37 18.71 -14.82
C LEU A 520 13.43 18.46 -16.34
N LYS A 521 14.43 17.71 -16.83
CA LYS A 521 14.75 17.64 -18.28
C LYS A 521 14.39 16.32 -18.97
N ASN A 522 14.34 15.18 -18.27
CA ASN A 522 14.33 13.88 -18.92
C ASN A 522 12.95 13.39 -19.43
N GLY A 523 11.85 14.06 -19.06
CA GLY A 523 10.49 13.65 -19.47
C GLY A 523 10.00 12.32 -18.87
N THR A 524 10.71 11.77 -17.89
CA THR A 524 10.31 10.53 -17.17
C THR A 524 9.00 10.74 -16.42
N PHE A 525 8.86 11.88 -15.73
CA PHE A 525 7.59 12.29 -15.14
C PHE A 525 6.72 13.00 -16.19
N ASP A 526 5.40 12.89 -16.09
CA ASP A 526 4.49 13.61 -16.99
C ASP A 526 4.55 15.12 -16.76
N HIS A 527 4.74 15.52 -15.50
CA HIS A 527 4.95 16.90 -15.09
C HIS A 527 6.05 17.00 -14.03
N THR A 528 6.53 18.21 -13.79
CA THR A 528 7.55 18.48 -12.77
C THR A 528 7.20 19.73 -11.98
N VAL A 529 7.72 19.82 -10.76
CA VAL A 529 7.65 21.01 -9.91
C VAL A 529 9.03 21.33 -9.34
N ASP A 530 9.49 22.56 -9.58
CA ASP A 530 10.78 23.06 -9.09
C ASP A 530 10.61 23.72 -7.72
N PHE A 531 10.45 22.90 -6.68
CA PHE A 531 10.42 23.39 -5.31
C PHE A 531 11.77 23.96 -4.85
N ALA A 532 12.89 23.44 -5.37
CA ALA A 532 14.22 23.87 -4.94
C ALA A 532 14.44 25.35 -5.30
N SER A 533 14.09 25.77 -6.52
CA SER A 533 14.18 27.19 -6.92
C SER A 533 13.11 28.06 -6.28
N LEU A 534 12.02 27.48 -5.77
CA LEU A 534 10.93 28.23 -5.16
C LEU A 534 11.27 28.74 -3.76
N ILE A 535 11.99 27.94 -2.96
CA ILE A 535 12.24 28.24 -1.55
C ILE A 535 13.73 28.43 -1.22
N GLY A 536 14.62 28.26 -2.19
CA GLY A 536 16.07 28.37 -1.99
C GLY A 536 16.77 29.11 -3.12
N SER A 537 18.04 29.40 -2.90
CA SER A 537 18.95 30.00 -3.87
C SER A 537 20.29 29.30 -3.78
N GLY A 538 20.73 28.71 -4.90
CA GLY A 538 21.88 27.80 -4.90
C GLY A 538 21.66 26.63 -3.94
N GLU A 539 22.60 26.44 -3.03
CA GLU A 539 22.63 25.33 -2.08
C GLU A 539 21.86 25.59 -0.78
N LYS A 540 21.37 26.82 -0.58
CA LYS A 540 20.77 27.28 0.69
C LYS A 540 19.26 27.55 0.57
N LEU A 541 18.50 27.15 1.58
CA LEU A 541 17.16 27.69 1.79
C LEU A 541 17.24 29.21 2.01
N LEU A 542 16.25 29.95 1.49
CA LEU A 542 16.15 31.37 1.78
C LEU A 542 15.86 31.55 3.29
N PRO A 543 16.49 32.51 3.99
CA PRO A 543 16.36 32.64 5.44
C PRO A 543 14.92 32.73 5.95
N GLN A 544 14.03 33.39 5.20
CA GLN A 544 12.60 33.49 5.55
C GLN A 544 11.81 32.18 5.39
N TYR A 545 12.40 31.17 4.76
CA TYR A 545 11.80 29.88 4.45
C TYR A 545 12.44 28.71 5.21
N ASP A 546 13.57 28.94 5.87
CA ASP A 546 14.25 27.95 6.69
C ASP A 546 13.58 27.85 8.08
N SER A 547 13.43 26.63 8.59
CA SER A 547 13.01 26.37 9.97
C SER A 547 14.16 26.56 10.99
N GLY A 548 15.38 26.75 10.50
CA GLY A 548 16.59 27.02 11.27
C GLY A 548 17.62 25.91 11.23
N ASP A 549 17.38 24.82 10.48
CA ASP A 549 18.27 23.67 10.39
C ASP A 549 18.90 23.46 9.00
N GLY A 550 18.64 24.39 8.06
CA GLY A 550 19.20 24.35 6.70
C GLY A 550 18.64 23.25 5.80
N LEU A 551 17.61 22.52 6.24
CA LEU A 551 17.02 21.39 5.51
C LEU A 551 15.50 21.48 5.42
N HIS A 552 14.83 21.74 6.54
CA HIS A 552 13.38 21.70 6.63
C HIS A 552 12.77 23.08 6.41
N PRO A 553 11.81 23.20 5.48
CA PRO A 553 11.07 24.44 5.30
C PRO A 553 10.20 24.78 6.51
N ASN A 554 9.98 26.07 6.76
CA ASN A 554 9.06 26.58 7.77
C ASN A 554 7.62 26.77 7.20
N PRO A 555 6.62 27.17 8.01
CA PRO A 555 5.25 27.32 7.52
C PRO A 555 5.07 28.34 6.39
N ALA A 556 5.91 29.39 6.33
CA ALA A 556 5.85 30.37 5.24
C ALA A 556 6.29 29.76 3.91
N ALA A 557 7.33 28.91 3.94
CA ALA A 557 7.78 28.13 2.79
C ALA A 557 6.74 27.11 2.36
N TYR A 558 6.14 26.38 3.30
CA TYR A 558 5.09 25.40 3.01
C TYR A 558 3.85 26.03 2.38
N LYS A 559 3.42 27.20 2.87
CA LYS A 559 2.36 27.98 2.22
C LYS A 559 2.75 28.34 0.79
N LEU A 560 3.98 28.80 0.55
CA LEU A 560 4.45 29.13 -0.79
C LEU A 560 4.44 27.89 -1.71
N MET A 561 4.97 26.76 -1.25
CA MET A 561 5.01 25.50 -2.00
C MET A 561 3.61 25.02 -2.41
N GLY A 562 2.66 25.01 -1.47
CA GLY A 562 1.29 24.59 -1.76
C GLY A 562 0.57 25.54 -2.72
N THR A 563 0.72 26.86 -2.54
CA THR A 563 0.06 27.89 -3.38
C THR A 563 0.70 28.07 -4.75
N LYS A 564 1.96 27.69 -4.93
CA LYS A 564 2.67 27.75 -6.22
C LYS A 564 2.77 26.41 -6.92
N PHE A 565 2.25 25.34 -6.32
CA PHE A 565 2.11 24.06 -7.00
C PHE A 565 1.30 24.24 -8.30
N PRO A 566 1.71 23.64 -9.43
CA PRO A 566 1.09 23.90 -10.73
C PRO A 566 -0.25 23.16 -10.89
N ILE A 567 -1.29 23.54 -10.15
CA ILE A 567 -2.58 22.82 -10.09
C ILE A 567 -3.32 22.65 -11.43
N LYS A 568 -2.93 23.39 -12.48
CA LYS A 568 -3.46 23.22 -13.84
C LYS A 568 -3.20 21.82 -14.40
N VAL A 569 -2.17 21.11 -13.91
CA VAL A 569 -1.90 19.70 -14.28
C VAL A 569 -3.05 18.76 -13.93
N PHE A 570 -3.93 19.15 -12.99
CA PHE A 570 -5.10 18.36 -12.60
C PHE A 570 -6.33 18.61 -13.48
N LYS A 571 -6.29 19.59 -14.38
CA LYS A 571 -7.38 19.84 -15.33
C LYS A 571 -7.26 18.83 -16.46
N LYS A 572 -8.26 17.97 -16.61
CA LYS A 572 -8.42 17.08 -17.75
C LYS A 572 -9.27 17.73 -18.84
#